data_AF-A0A0Q0VLZ9-F1
#
_entry.id   AF-A0A0Q0VLZ9-F1
#
_cell.length_a   1.000
_cell.length_b   1.000
_cell.length_c   1.000
_cell.angle_alpha   90.00
_cell.angle_beta   90.00
_cell.angle_gamma   90.00
#
_symmetry.space_group_name_H-M   'P 1'
#
loop_
_entity.id
_entity.type
_entity.pdbx_description
1 polymer ?
#
loop_
_entity_poly.entity_id
_entity_poly.type
_entity_poly.pdbx_seq_one_letter_code
_entity_poly.pdbx_strand_id
1 'polypeptide(L)'
;MTPTSITIFTSPPWKREIFATVAESEDRSRVLREIMKDEEMRKRGKEVAETTKQVTTLIHRLPPQLVVQFLKRDLDERAVFEGASDFLSREFGVPVLIRDAEESGHAKARSALPFKPAIVIE
;
A
#
# COMPACT_ATOMS: atom_id res chain seq x y z
N MET A 1 -13.02 -2.06 -25.64
CA MET A 1 -13.26 -1.19 -24.47
C MET A 1 -12.24 -0.09 -24.53
N THR A 2 -12.67 1.17 -24.62
CA THR A 2 -11.79 2.32 -24.47
C THR A 2 -11.86 2.75 -23.00
N PRO A 3 -10.73 2.81 -22.29
CA PRO A 3 -10.74 3.27 -20.91
C PRO A 3 -11.21 4.73 -20.85
N THR A 4 -11.87 5.06 -19.76
CA THR A 4 -12.52 6.33 -19.44
C THR A 4 -11.85 7.00 -18.25
N SER A 5 -11.27 6.23 -17.32
CA SER A 5 -10.50 6.75 -16.19
C SER A 5 -9.48 5.73 -15.67
N ILE A 6 -8.48 6.22 -14.96
CA ILE A 6 -7.56 5.41 -14.16
C ILE A 6 -7.67 5.90 -12.72
N THR A 7 -7.95 5.01 -11.78
CA THR A 7 -7.93 5.33 -10.35
C THR A 7 -6.78 4.59 -9.67
N ILE A 8 -5.93 5.34 -8.98
CA ILE A 8 -4.82 4.84 -8.16
C ILE A 8 -5.22 4.98 -6.69
N PHE A 9 -5.34 3.85 -6.01
CA PHE A 9 -5.59 3.79 -4.57
C PHE A 9 -4.27 3.68 -3.81
N THR A 10 -4.05 4.65 -2.93
CA THR A 10 -2.89 4.71 -2.04
C THR A 10 -3.17 3.95 -0.76
N SER A 11 -2.11 3.37 -0.18
CA SER A 11 -2.23 2.56 1.03
C SER A 11 -2.55 3.43 2.25
N PRO A 12 -3.48 3.00 3.12
CA PRO A 12 -3.77 3.74 4.34
C PRO A 12 -2.62 3.63 5.36
N PRO A 13 -2.57 4.55 6.35
CA PRO A 13 -1.45 4.66 7.28
C PRO A 13 -1.14 3.37 8.07
N TRP A 14 -2.17 2.69 8.56
CA TRP A 14 -1.99 1.46 9.36
C TRP A 14 -1.29 0.33 8.59
N LYS A 15 -1.45 0.27 7.25
CA LYS A 15 -0.71 -0.71 6.44
C LYS A 15 0.77 -0.34 6.30
N ARG A 16 1.12 0.94 6.39
CA ARG A 16 2.52 1.40 6.43
C ARG A 16 3.21 0.97 7.72
N GLU A 17 2.51 1.03 8.85
CA GLU A 17 3.02 0.52 10.13
C GLU A 17 3.28 -0.99 10.08
N ILE A 18 2.38 -1.76 9.45
CA ILE A 18 2.61 -3.18 9.19
C ILE A 18 3.84 -3.38 8.29
N PHE A 19 3.98 -2.59 7.23
CA PHE A 19 5.15 -2.67 6.35
C PHE A 19 6.46 -2.42 7.12
N ALA A 20 6.52 -1.37 7.93
CA ALA A 20 7.68 -1.06 8.75
C ALA A 20 8.00 -2.21 9.71
N THR A 21 7.00 -2.68 10.46
CA THR A 21 7.16 -3.77 11.43
C THR A 21 7.65 -5.07 10.78
N VAL A 22 7.14 -5.41 9.59
CA VAL A 22 7.59 -6.60 8.84
C VAL A 22 8.98 -6.44 8.25
N ALA A 23 9.32 -5.25 7.78
CA ALA A 23 10.63 -4.96 7.20
C ALA A 23 11.75 -4.95 8.26
N GLU A 24 11.44 -4.53 9.49
CA GLU A 24 12.37 -4.51 10.62
C GLU A 24 12.48 -5.85 11.36
N SER A 25 11.48 -6.73 11.22
CA SER A 25 11.47 -8.01 11.93
C SER A 25 12.49 -9.00 11.36
N GLU A 26 13.36 -9.51 12.24
CA GLU A 26 14.25 -10.63 11.96
C GLU A 26 13.48 -11.97 11.87
N ASP A 27 12.39 -12.12 12.63
CA ASP A 27 11.54 -13.31 12.66
C ASP A 27 10.14 -13.03 12.10
N ARG A 28 10.02 -13.23 10.79
CA ARG A 28 8.77 -13.05 10.03
C ARG A 28 7.67 -14.06 10.41
N SER A 29 8.00 -15.14 11.13
CA SER A 29 6.99 -16.09 11.62
C SER A 29 6.26 -15.57 12.87
N ARG A 30 6.89 -14.66 13.61
CA ARG A 30 6.34 -14.08 14.85
C ARG A 30 5.80 -12.66 14.68
N VAL A 31 6.14 -11.99 13.58
CA VAL A 31 5.79 -10.58 13.36
C VAL A 31 4.29 -10.29 13.48
N LEU A 32 3.41 -11.23 13.06
CA LEU A 32 1.97 -11.05 13.22
C LEU A 32 1.58 -10.93 14.70
N ARG A 33 2.21 -11.70 15.61
CA ARG A 33 1.94 -11.57 17.05
C ARG A 33 2.37 -10.23 17.60
N GLU A 34 3.46 -9.65 17.08
CA GLU A 34 3.93 -8.33 17.48
C GLU A 34 2.96 -7.24 17.01
N ILE A 35 2.55 -7.27 15.73
CA ILE A 35 1.55 -6.33 15.17
C ILE A 35 0.24 -6.39 15.95
N MET A 36 -0.21 -7.59 16.34
CA MET A 36 -1.47 -7.77 17.07
C MET A 36 -1.45 -7.31 18.54
N LYS A 37 -0.29 -6.87 19.06
CA LYS A 37 -0.23 -6.20 20.38
C LYS A 37 -0.79 -4.78 20.32
N ASP A 38 -0.78 -4.15 19.15
CA ASP A 38 -1.42 -2.87 18.91
C ASP A 38 -2.94 -3.02 18.91
N GLU A 39 -3.63 -2.17 19.67
CA GLU A 39 -5.08 -2.26 19.84
C GLU A 39 -5.84 -1.91 18.56
N GLU A 40 -5.37 -0.95 17.77
CA GLU A 40 -5.97 -0.54 16.49
C GLU A 40 -5.81 -1.64 15.44
N MET A 41 -4.66 -2.31 15.42
CA MET A 41 -4.45 -3.49 14.57
C MET A 41 -5.36 -4.65 15.00
N ARG A 42 -5.48 -4.88 16.31
CA ARG A 42 -6.32 -5.95 16.84
C ARG A 42 -7.80 -5.75 16.50
N LYS A 43 -8.31 -4.51 16.48
CA LYS A 43 -9.67 -4.17 16.05
C LYS A 43 -9.95 -4.57 14.60
N ARG A 44 -8.94 -4.47 13.72
CA ARG A 44 -9.02 -4.83 12.29
C ARG A 44 -8.88 -6.34 12.04
N GLY A 45 -8.28 -7.07 12.97
CA GLY A 45 -8.32 -8.54 13.06
C GLY A 45 -7.86 -9.26 11.79
N LYS A 46 -8.79 -9.88 11.06
CA LYS A 46 -8.48 -10.70 9.87
C LYS A 46 -7.78 -9.89 8.77
N GLU A 47 -8.13 -8.62 8.60
CA GLU A 47 -7.55 -7.76 7.57
C GLU A 47 -6.06 -7.50 7.81
N VAL A 48 -5.67 -7.37 9.08
CA VAL A 48 -4.27 -7.23 9.50
C VAL A 48 -3.49 -8.51 9.21
N ALA A 49 -4.05 -9.68 9.52
CA ALA A 49 -3.40 -10.96 9.24
C ALA A 49 -3.17 -11.15 7.73
N GLU A 50 -4.16 -10.80 6.90
CA GLU A 50 -4.03 -10.89 5.45
C GLU A 50 -3.02 -9.88 4.90
N THR A 51 -3.08 -8.63 5.35
CA THR A 51 -2.13 -7.58 4.98
C THR A 51 -0.71 -7.96 5.36
N THR A 52 -0.49 -8.46 6.59
CA THR A 52 0.83 -8.91 7.06
C THR A 52 1.40 -9.99 6.14
N LYS A 53 0.59 -10.96 5.72
CA LYS A 53 1.00 -11.99 4.75
C LYS A 53 1.36 -11.41 3.38
N GLN A 54 0.56 -10.48 2.87
CA GLN A 54 0.81 -9.83 1.59
C GLN A 54 2.09 -8.99 1.62
N VAL A 55 2.28 -8.19 2.68
CA VAL A 55 3.48 -7.38 2.95
C VAL A 55 4.72 -8.26 3.08
N THR A 56 4.64 -9.36 3.83
CA THR A 56 5.74 -10.32 3.95
C THR A 56 6.14 -10.85 2.57
N THR A 57 5.15 -11.25 1.77
CA THR A 57 5.39 -11.72 0.40
C THR A 57 5.99 -10.62 -0.49
N LEU A 58 5.54 -9.38 -0.35
CA LEU A 58 6.08 -8.23 -1.08
C LEU A 58 7.55 -8.00 -0.74
N ILE A 59 7.89 -7.90 0.55
CA ILE A 59 9.27 -7.69 1.03
C ILE A 59 10.20 -8.81 0.54
N HIS A 60 9.74 -10.06 0.58
CA HIS A 60 10.52 -11.20 0.08
C HIS A 60 10.86 -11.14 -1.41
N ARG A 61 10.09 -10.40 -2.22
CA ARG A 61 10.33 -10.22 -3.66
C ARG A 61 11.19 -9.00 -3.97
N LEU A 62 11.46 -8.15 -2.99
CA LEU A 62 12.23 -6.93 -3.17
C LEU A 62 13.71 -7.17 -2.79
N PRO A 63 14.66 -6.48 -3.45
CA PRO A 63 16.04 -6.47 -3.01
C PRO A 63 16.16 -5.93 -1.56
N PRO A 64 16.95 -6.56 -0.67
CA PRO A 64 17.06 -6.13 0.73
C PRO A 64 17.47 -4.65 0.88
N GLN A 65 18.33 -4.16 0.00
CA GLN A 65 18.81 -2.78 0.01
C GLN A 65 17.68 -1.78 -0.27
N LEU A 66 16.72 -2.16 -1.12
CA LEU A 66 15.56 -1.35 -1.45
C LEU A 66 14.60 -1.26 -0.27
N VAL A 67 14.38 -2.36 0.44
CA VAL A 67 13.56 -2.39 1.66
C VAL A 67 14.13 -1.47 2.73
N VAL A 68 15.46 -1.48 2.93
CA VAL A 68 16.14 -0.54 3.84
C VAL A 68 15.97 0.91 3.40
N GLN A 69 15.97 1.20 2.10
CA GLN A 69 15.73 2.56 1.60
C GLN A 69 14.29 3.02 1.85
N PHE A 70 13.31 2.12 1.72
CA PHE A 70 11.91 2.42 2.02
C PHE A 70 11.71 2.76 3.50
N LEU A 71 12.34 2.02 4.41
CA LEU A 71 12.30 2.31 5.84
C LEU A 71 12.90 3.68 6.22
N LYS A 72 13.90 4.15 5.47
CA LYS A 72 14.59 5.42 5.74
C LYS A 72 13.86 6.65 5.20
N ARG A 73 12.87 6.46 4.31
CA ARG A 73 12.17 7.55 3.65
C ARG A 73 10.78 7.67 4.23
N ASP A 74 10.50 8.82 4.84
CA ASP A 74 9.13 9.24 5.08
C ASP A 74 8.55 9.75 3.76
N LEU A 75 8.06 8.83 2.93
CA LEU A 75 7.51 9.13 1.62
C LEU A 75 6.00 9.30 1.70
N ASP A 76 5.51 10.49 1.35
CA ASP A 76 4.09 10.67 1.10
C ASP A 76 3.73 10.16 -0.30
N GLU A 77 3.39 8.87 -0.40
CA GLU A 77 2.95 8.24 -1.66
C GLU A 77 1.80 9.01 -2.32
N ARG A 78 0.88 9.58 -1.54
CA ARG A 78 -0.26 10.31 -2.09
C ARG A 78 0.22 11.58 -2.77
N ALA A 79 1.05 12.38 -2.11
CA ALA A 79 1.63 13.57 -2.70
C ALA A 79 2.45 13.26 -3.97
N VAL A 80 3.17 12.13 -3.99
CA VAL A 80 3.92 11.68 -5.18
C VAL A 80 2.99 11.40 -6.36
N PHE A 81 1.91 10.65 -6.15
CA PHE A 81 0.97 10.35 -7.24
C PHE A 81 0.14 11.56 -7.65
N GLU A 82 -0.25 12.41 -6.69
CA GLU A 82 -0.94 13.68 -6.98
C GLU A 82 -0.07 14.58 -7.84
N GLY A 83 1.22 14.74 -7.52
CA GLY A 83 2.16 15.52 -8.33
C GLY A 83 2.42 14.95 -9.73
N ALA A 84 2.22 13.65 -9.92
CA ALA A 84 2.34 12.98 -11.22
C ALA A 84 1.02 12.89 -12.01
N SER A 85 -0.12 13.19 -11.39
CA SER A 85 -1.46 12.93 -11.95
C SER A 85 -1.70 13.63 -13.29
N ASP A 86 -1.28 14.89 -13.43
CA ASP A 86 -1.37 15.65 -14.68
C ASP A 86 -0.54 15.04 -15.81
N PHE A 87 0.68 14.60 -15.50
CA PHE A 87 1.55 13.93 -16.46
C PHE A 87 0.93 12.61 -16.92
N LEU A 88 0.49 11.77 -15.96
CA LEU A 88 -0.12 10.48 -16.26
C LEU A 88 -1.43 10.66 -17.05
N SER A 89 -2.24 11.67 -16.73
CA SER A 89 -3.49 11.93 -17.44
C SER A 89 -3.25 12.33 -18.90
N ARG A 90 -2.20 13.11 -19.18
CA ARG A 90 -1.79 13.44 -20.55
C ARG A 90 -1.24 12.23 -21.29
N GLU A 91 -0.39 11.45 -20.64
CA GLU A 91 0.24 10.27 -21.25
C GLU A 91 -0.79 9.21 -21.63
N PHE A 92 -1.79 8.97 -20.76
CA PHE A 92 -2.82 7.94 -21.00
C PHE A 92 -4.07 8.47 -21.69
N GLY A 93 -4.20 9.79 -21.89
CA GLY A 93 -5.36 10.42 -22.53
C GLY A 93 -6.67 10.27 -21.76
N VAL A 94 -6.61 9.89 -20.48
CA VAL A 94 -7.76 9.70 -19.58
C VAL A 94 -7.45 10.30 -18.21
N PRO A 95 -8.45 10.80 -17.46
CA PRO A 95 -8.23 11.34 -16.13
C PRO A 95 -7.65 10.27 -15.18
N VAL A 96 -6.60 10.65 -14.46
CA VAL A 96 -5.97 9.84 -13.40
C VAL A 96 -6.37 10.39 -12.03
N LEU A 97 -7.10 9.59 -11.26
CA LEU A 97 -7.64 9.96 -9.94
C LEU A 97 -6.83 9.29 -8.84
N ILE A 98 -6.39 10.06 -7.86
CA ILE A 98 -5.68 9.55 -6.68
C ILE A 98 -6.68 9.49 -5.53
N ARG A 99 -6.82 8.33 -4.89
CA ARG A 99 -7.79 8.10 -3.81
C ARG A 99 -7.13 7.38 -2.64
N ASP A 100 -7.66 7.61 -1.44
CA ASP A 100 -7.34 6.77 -0.29
C ASP A 100 -8.07 5.43 -0.44
N ALA A 101 -7.35 4.34 -0.18
CA ALA A 101 -7.95 3.01 -0.23
C ALA A 101 -8.95 2.75 0.91
N GLU A 102 -8.78 3.39 2.07
CA GLU A 102 -9.64 3.21 3.24
C GLU A 102 -11.00 3.91 3.07
N GLU A 103 -11.03 5.04 2.36
CA GLU A 103 -12.27 5.78 2.06
C GLU A 103 -13.04 5.21 0.86
N SER A 104 -12.46 4.25 0.14
CA SER A 104 -13.02 3.72 -1.10
C SER A 104 -13.86 2.45 -0.89
N GLY A 105 -15.08 2.46 -1.43
CA GLY A 105 -15.92 1.26 -1.51
C GLY A 105 -15.51 0.26 -2.60
N HIS A 106 -14.51 0.59 -3.43
CA HIS A 106 -14.12 -0.25 -4.56
C HIS A 106 -13.37 -1.52 -4.09
N ALA A 107 -13.76 -2.70 -4.57
CA ALA A 107 -13.21 -3.98 -4.12
C ALA A 107 -11.68 -4.07 -4.23
N LYS A 108 -11.10 -3.49 -5.30
CA LYS A 108 -9.65 -3.44 -5.50
C LYS A 108 -8.91 -2.49 -4.55
N ALA A 109 -9.57 -1.48 -3.97
CA ALA A 109 -8.92 -0.52 -3.08
C ALA A 109 -8.23 -1.22 -1.90
N ARG A 110 -8.89 -2.23 -1.33
CA ARG A 110 -8.35 -3.04 -0.21
C ARG A 110 -7.03 -3.75 -0.51
N SER A 111 -6.67 -3.94 -1.79
CA SER A 111 -5.40 -4.54 -2.20
C SER A 111 -4.23 -3.56 -2.26
N ALA A 112 -4.48 -2.26 -2.04
CA ALA A 112 -3.41 -1.26 -1.96
C ALA A 112 -2.51 -1.57 -0.75
N LEU A 113 -1.22 -1.61 -1.01
CA LEU A 113 -0.16 -1.81 -0.03
C LEU A 113 0.88 -0.70 -0.16
N PRO A 114 1.66 -0.41 0.90
CA PRO A 114 2.75 0.55 0.80
C PRO A 114 3.72 0.14 -0.32
N PHE A 115 4.12 1.12 -1.13
CA PHE A 115 4.97 0.95 -2.32
C PHE A 115 4.38 0.04 -3.40
N LYS A 116 3.08 -0.29 -3.31
CA LYS A 116 2.33 -1.09 -4.29
C LYS A 116 0.86 -0.65 -4.29
N PRO A 117 0.54 0.49 -4.92
CA PRO A 117 -0.82 0.99 -4.99
C PRO A 117 -1.72 0.04 -5.80
N ALA A 118 -3.02 0.08 -5.54
CA ALA A 118 -3.99 -0.64 -6.35
C ALA A 118 -4.49 0.24 -7.49
N ILE A 119 -4.55 -0.31 -8.70
CA ILE A 119 -4.95 0.43 -9.90
C ILE A 119 -6.24 -0.17 -10.46
N VAL A 120 -7.19 0.72 -10.76
CA VAL A 120 -8.44 0.41 -11.45
C VAL A 120 -8.46 1.20 -12.75
N ILE A 121 -8.80 0.51 -13.83
CA ILE A 121 -8.96 1.09 -15.16
C ILE A 121 -10.41 0.78 -15.55
N GLU A 122 -11.18 1.81 -15.83
CA GLU A 122 -12.61 1.71 -16.18
C GLU A 122 -12.81 1.99 -17.66
#